data_AF-A0A9D5NKT6-F1
#
_entry.id   AF-A0A9D5NKT6-F1
#
_cell.length_a   1.000
_cell.length_b   1.000
_cell.length_c   1.000
_cell.angle_alpha   90.00
_cell.angle_beta   90.00
_cell.angle_gamma   90.00
#
_symmetry.space_group_name_H-M   'P 1'
#
loop_
_entity.id
_entity.type
_entity.pdbx_description
1 polymer ?
#
loop_
_entity_poly.entity_id
_entity_poly.type
_entity_poly.pdbx_seq_one_letter_code
_entity_poly.pdbx_strand_id
1 'polypeptide(L)'
;MSILEPITRRLQRVVIRMDEYLTNQGVDTSEAKTIMDYVNLISEVPSGIQYVMEGYHLFKGNTEMTELPPDLHEERFTSMYCFCRGCTALTYVGALDTSNVTDFVYAFYGCTSLTEIESIDTSSAESVGEMFHNCSSLVRINSPLDVSNVTSQLDTTFTGCSNLVELRFTGTINVDIWLSGAWRLSVDSLLSALNALADLTGTDVTKKITLGARNKAKLTEEQLAIATAKGWTLG
;
A
#
# COMPACT_ATOMS: atom_id res chain seq x y z
N MET A 1 -21.75 -13.91 -14.39
CA MET A 1 -21.30 -14.37 -13.07
C MET A 1 -20.46 -13.24 -12.51
N SER A 2 -20.80 -12.71 -11.33
CA SER A 2 -20.10 -11.54 -10.80
C SER A 2 -18.64 -11.89 -10.53
N ILE A 3 -17.69 -11.04 -10.96
CA ILE A 3 -16.25 -11.21 -10.68
C ILE A 3 -15.93 -11.21 -9.18
N LEU A 4 -16.86 -10.72 -8.35
CA LEU A 4 -16.78 -10.74 -6.90
C LEU A 4 -17.37 -12.02 -6.29
N GLU A 5 -18.09 -12.85 -7.05
CA GLU A 5 -18.80 -14.02 -6.53
C GLU A 5 -17.92 -15.00 -5.74
N PRO A 6 -16.67 -15.31 -6.14
CA PRO A 6 -15.80 -16.17 -5.34
C PRO A 6 -15.46 -15.58 -3.96
N ILE A 7 -15.25 -14.26 -3.88
CA ILE A 7 -14.97 -13.52 -2.64
C ILE A 7 -16.23 -13.40 -1.81
N THR A 8 -17.35 -12.99 -2.40
CA THR A 8 -18.65 -12.91 -1.72
C THR A 8 -19.01 -14.25 -1.09
N ARG A 9 -18.78 -15.37 -1.81
CA ARG A 9 -19.02 -16.73 -1.31
C ARG A 9 -18.01 -17.15 -0.24
N ARG A 10 -16.79 -16.60 -0.21
CA ARG A 10 -15.83 -16.80 0.90
C ARG A 10 -16.25 -16.02 2.14
N LEU A 11 -16.59 -14.73 2.00
CA LEU A 11 -17.04 -13.86 3.08
C LEU A 11 -18.34 -14.37 3.70
N GLN A 12 -19.33 -14.75 2.90
CA GLN A 12 -20.58 -15.37 3.39
C GLN A 12 -20.33 -16.65 4.18
N ARG A 13 -19.36 -17.47 3.79
CA ARG A 13 -19.00 -18.67 4.55
C ARG A 13 -18.33 -18.35 5.88
N VAL A 14 -17.59 -17.24 5.98
CA VAL A 14 -17.04 -16.76 7.25
C VAL A 14 -18.17 -16.28 8.15
N VAL A 15 -19.10 -15.48 7.63
CA VAL A 15 -20.30 -15.03 8.35
C VAL A 15 -21.08 -16.20 8.95
N ILE A 16 -21.43 -17.20 8.13
CA ILE A 16 -22.19 -18.37 8.58
C ILE A 16 -21.47 -19.12 9.70
N ARG A 17 -20.15 -19.33 9.58
CA ARG A 17 -19.37 -20.02 10.62
C ARG A 17 -19.29 -19.23 11.92
N MET A 18 -19.21 -17.90 11.85
CA MET A 18 -19.21 -17.05 13.05
C MET A 18 -20.56 -17.09 13.76
N ASP A 19 -21.65 -17.02 13.00
CA ASP A 19 -23.01 -17.16 13.53
C ASP A 19 -23.19 -18.48 14.26
N GLU A 20 -22.82 -19.61 13.62
CA GLU A 20 -22.86 -20.94 14.24
C GLU A 20 -21.99 -21.01 15.49
N TYR A 21 -20.78 -20.43 15.48
CA TYR A 21 -19.86 -20.47 16.62
C TYR A 21 -20.38 -19.67 17.83
N LEU A 22 -20.96 -18.49 17.59
CA LEU A 22 -21.43 -17.59 18.62
C LEU A 22 -22.76 -18.04 19.21
N THR A 23 -23.70 -18.48 18.36
CA THR A 23 -24.97 -19.05 18.83
C THR A 23 -24.76 -20.32 19.65
N ASN A 24 -23.79 -21.18 19.29
CA ASN A 24 -23.41 -22.34 20.10
C ASN A 24 -22.84 -21.98 21.49
N GLN A 25 -22.37 -20.75 21.67
CA GLN A 25 -21.91 -20.21 22.96
C GLN A 25 -22.98 -19.40 23.71
N GLY A 26 -24.20 -19.30 23.17
CA GLY A 26 -25.29 -18.54 23.76
C GLY A 26 -25.20 -17.03 23.57
N VAL A 27 -24.38 -16.56 22.62
CA VAL A 27 -24.31 -15.15 22.23
C VAL A 27 -25.45 -14.84 21.26
N ASP A 28 -26.18 -13.74 21.50
CA ASP A 28 -27.26 -13.28 20.60
C ASP A 28 -26.66 -12.62 19.35
N THR A 29 -26.93 -13.22 18.18
CA THR A 29 -26.47 -12.75 16.87
C THR A 29 -27.61 -12.26 15.98
N SER A 30 -28.82 -12.12 16.51
CA SER A 30 -30.04 -11.85 15.71
C SER A 30 -29.99 -10.56 14.89
N GLU A 31 -29.21 -9.57 15.31
CA GLU A 31 -28.98 -8.32 14.56
C GLU A 31 -27.72 -8.35 13.68
N ALA A 32 -26.89 -9.39 13.80
CA ALA A 32 -25.63 -9.50 13.08
C ALA A 32 -25.84 -10.02 11.65
N LYS A 33 -25.30 -9.30 10.66
CA LYS A 33 -25.47 -9.60 9.22
C LYS A 33 -24.16 -9.59 8.45
N THR A 34 -23.18 -8.85 8.95
CA THR A 34 -21.85 -8.70 8.37
C THR A 34 -20.82 -9.38 9.27
N ILE A 35 -19.65 -9.74 8.72
CA ILE A 35 -18.53 -10.27 9.52
C ILE A 35 -18.24 -9.36 10.72
N MET A 36 -18.40 -8.04 10.54
CA MET A 36 -18.11 -7.05 11.58
C MET A 36 -19.12 -7.05 12.73
N ASP A 37 -20.41 -7.29 12.45
CA ASP A 37 -21.40 -7.41 13.52
C ASP A 37 -21.05 -8.58 14.45
N TYR A 38 -20.58 -9.69 13.89
CA TYR A 38 -20.11 -10.84 14.67
C TYR A 38 -18.82 -10.58 15.44
N VAL A 39 -17.89 -9.81 14.88
CA VAL A 39 -16.62 -9.43 15.54
C VAL A 39 -16.88 -8.56 16.78
N ASN A 40 -17.86 -7.65 16.72
CA ASN A 40 -18.19 -6.80 17.87
C ASN A 40 -18.79 -7.57 19.05
N LEU A 41 -19.21 -8.83 18.83
CA LEU A 41 -19.81 -9.70 19.84
C LEU A 41 -18.79 -10.59 20.57
N ILE A 42 -17.51 -10.58 20.16
CA ILE A 42 -16.45 -11.43 20.73
C ILE A 42 -15.36 -10.63 21.43
N SER A 43 -14.88 -11.12 22.58
CA SER A 43 -13.78 -10.51 23.34
C SER A 43 -12.39 -10.85 22.79
N GLU A 44 -12.27 -11.95 22.04
CA GLU A 44 -11.04 -12.38 21.36
C GLU A 44 -11.40 -12.85 19.94
N VAL A 45 -10.74 -12.29 18.93
CA VAL A 45 -10.95 -12.67 17.52
C VAL A 45 -10.20 -13.98 17.25
N PRO A 46 -10.86 -15.06 16.79
CA PRO A 46 -10.17 -16.29 16.39
C PRO A 46 -9.15 -16.01 15.28
N SER A 47 -7.97 -16.62 15.36
CA SER A 47 -6.85 -16.36 14.44
C SER A 47 -7.19 -16.48 12.95
N GLY A 48 -8.17 -17.31 12.57
CA GLY A 48 -8.64 -17.42 11.19
C GLY A 48 -9.45 -16.22 10.66
N ILE A 49 -10.10 -15.47 11.55
CA ILE A 49 -10.95 -14.29 11.26
C ILE A 49 -10.11 -13.01 11.29
N GLN A 50 -9.07 -12.99 12.12
CA GLN A 50 -8.06 -11.94 12.14
C GLN A 50 -7.52 -11.66 10.72
N TYR A 51 -7.23 -12.69 9.92
CA TYR A 51 -6.77 -12.51 8.54
C TYR A 51 -7.75 -11.77 7.62
N VAL A 52 -9.06 -11.86 7.87
CA VAL A 52 -10.08 -11.16 7.08
C VAL A 52 -10.25 -9.71 7.56
N MET A 53 -10.11 -9.48 8.86
CA MET A 53 -10.16 -8.15 9.48
C MET A 53 -8.90 -7.32 9.22
N GLU A 54 -7.76 -7.96 8.99
CA GLU A 54 -6.46 -7.30 8.83
C GLU A 54 -6.04 -7.17 7.36
N GLY A 55 -6.98 -7.23 6.40
CA GLY A 55 -6.65 -7.16 4.96
C GLY A 55 -5.69 -8.26 4.45
N TYR A 56 -5.31 -9.21 5.30
CA TYR A 56 -4.19 -10.11 5.08
C TYR A 56 -4.53 -11.12 3.99
N HIS A 57 -3.82 -11.05 2.85
CA HIS A 57 -4.08 -11.90 1.69
C HIS A 57 -5.49 -11.81 1.08
N LEU A 58 -6.29 -10.79 1.40
CA LEU A 58 -7.74 -10.80 1.14
C LEU A 58 -8.10 -11.12 -0.33
N PHE A 59 -7.39 -10.50 -1.26
CA PHE A 59 -7.56 -10.64 -2.70
C PHE A 59 -6.35 -11.25 -3.42
N LYS A 60 -5.36 -11.77 -2.68
CA LYS A 60 -4.14 -12.34 -3.26
C LYS A 60 -4.44 -13.33 -4.38
N GLY A 61 -3.79 -13.11 -5.52
CA GLY A 61 -3.86 -13.95 -6.71
C GLY A 61 -5.18 -13.85 -7.48
N ASN A 62 -6.03 -12.87 -7.18
CA ASN A 62 -7.27 -12.66 -7.93
C ASN A 62 -6.98 -12.04 -9.29
N THR A 63 -6.77 -12.88 -10.30
CA THR A 63 -6.45 -12.46 -11.67
C THR A 63 -7.69 -12.05 -12.50
N GLU A 64 -8.88 -12.01 -11.91
CA GLU A 64 -10.14 -11.66 -12.60
C GLU A 64 -10.77 -10.36 -12.07
N MET A 65 -10.43 -9.95 -10.84
CA MET A 65 -10.98 -8.75 -10.20
C MET A 65 -10.42 -7.48 -10.85
N THR A 66 -11.30 -6.68 -11.46
CA THR A 66 -10.93 -5.43 -12.13
C THR A 66 -11.02 -4.20 -11.23
N GLU A 67 -11.81 -4.29 -10.16
CA GLU A 67 -12.02 -3.23 -9.16
C GLU A 67 -12.16 -3.86 -7.75
N LEU A 68 -11.80 -3.10 -6.72
CA LEU A 68 -12.06 -3.53 -5.34
C LEU A 68 -13.58 -3.52 -5.06
N PRO A 69 -14.07 -4.38 -4.14
CA PRO A 69 -15.46 -4.33 -3.73
C PRO A 69 -15.83 -2.95 -3.16
N PRO A 70 -16.99 -2.38 -3.50
CA PRO A 70 -17.40 -1.05 -3.02
C PRO A 70 -17.73 -1.03 -1.51
N ASP A 71 -18.11 -2.19 -0.95
CA ASP A 71 -18.41 -2.36 0.48
C ASP A 71 -17.22 -2.97 1.24
N LEU A 72 -15.99 -2.63 0.83
CA LEU A 72 -14.81 -2.93 1.61
C LEU A 72 -14.86 -2.05 2.88
N HIS A 73 -14.67 -2.66 4.04
CA HIS A 73 -14.64 -1.95 5.32
C HIS A 73 -13.19 -1.74 5.77
N GLU A 74 -12.40 -1.04 4.93
CA GLU A 74 -10.96 -0.87 5.14
C GLU A 74 -10.61 -0.02 6.37
N GLU A 75 -11.55 0.76 6.92
CA GLU A 75 -11.33 1.64 8.07
C GLU A 75 -10.96 0.88 9.37
N ARG A 76 -11.06 -0.46 9.35
CA ARG A 76 -10.69 -1.35 10.44
C ARG A 76 -9.42 -2.15 10.18
N PHE A 77 -8.83 -2.01 9.00
CA PHE A 77 -7.60 -2.70 8.66
C PHE A 77 -6.44 -2.11 9.47
N THR A 78 -5.68 -2.98 10.14
CA THR A 78 -4.39 -2.65 10.76
C THR A 78 -3.22 -3.11 9.89
N SER A 79 -3.47 -4.03 8.95
CA SER A 79 -2.53 -4.51 7.95
C SER A 79 -3.21 -4.58 6.59
N MET A 80 -2.40 -4.57 5.53
CA MET A 80 -2.75 -4.89 4.15
C MET A 80 -1.69 -5.83 3.57
N TYR A 81 -1.03 -6.63 4.41
CA TYR A 81 0.00 -7.56 3.97
C TYR A 81 -0.51 -8.48 2.86
N CYS A 82 0.14 -8.41 1.70
CA CYS A 82 -0.24 -9.14 0.48
C CYS A 82 -1.72 -8.99 0.07
N PHE A 83 -2.39 -7.90 0.45
CA PHE A 83 -3.83 -7.67 0.25
C PHE A 83 -4.32 -7.99 -1.17
N CYS A 84 -3.70 -7.39 -2.18
CA CYS A 84 -3.97 -7.57 -3.61
C CYS A 84 -2.77 -8.17 -4.37
N ARG A 85 -1.88 -8.90 -3.70
CA ARG A 85 -0.68 -9.45 -4.36
C ARG A 85 -1.05 -10.33 -5.56
N GLY A 86 -0.64 -9.94 -6.76
CA GLY A 86 -0.88 -10.65 -8.01
C GLY A 86 -2.29 -10.48 -8.58
N CYS A 87 -3.00 -9.40 -8.22
CA CYS A 87 -4.27 -9.06 -8.86
C CYS A 87 -4.02 -8.48 -10.26
N THR A 88 -3.71 -9.33 -11.23
CA THR A 88 -3.25 -8.90 -12.55
C THR A 88 -4.35 -8.28 -13.42
N ALA A 89 -5.62 -8.37 -13.04
CA ALA A 89 -6.73 -7.70 -13.73
C ALA A 89 -7.18 -6.39 -13.09
N LEU A 90 -6.73 -6.08 -11.86
CA LEU A 90 -7.11 -4.87 -11.15
C LEU A 90 -6.58 -3.66 -11.91
N THR A 91 -7.45 -2.74 -12.33
CA THR A 91 -7.06 -1.57 -13.14
C THR A 91 -7.08 -0.26 -12.37
N TYR A 92 -7.89 -0.16 -11.32
CA TYR A 92 -8.11 1.04 -10.54
C TYR A 92 -8.35 0.71 -9.06
N VAL A 93 -7.80 1.53 -8.18
CA VAL A 93 -8.09 1.52 -6.74
C VAL A 93 -8.68 2.88 -6.38
N GLY A 94 -9.91 2.88 -5.87
CA GLY A 94 -10.58 4.08 -5.39
C GLY A 94 -9.92 4.67 -4.14
N ALA A 95 -10.57 5.67 -3.55
CA ALA A 95 -10.13 6.16 -2.25
C ALA A 95 -10.34 5.08 -1.19
N LEU A 96 -9.28 4.73 -0.48
CA LEU A 96 -9.30 3.81 0.64
C LEU A 96 -8.98 4.56 1.94
N ASP A 97 -9.78 4.36 2.98
CA ASP A 97 -9.43 4.79 4.33
C ASP A 97 -8.48 3.77 4.98
N THR A 98 -7.17 3.99 4.78
CA THR A 98 -6.10 3.15 5.35
C THR A 98 -5.37 3.82 6.50
N SER A 99 -5.99 4.81 7.14
CA SER A 99 -5.40 5.62 8.22
C SER A 99 -4.95 4.79 9.45
N ASN A 100 -5.52 3.61 9.65
CA ASN A 100 -5.17 2.69 10.74
C ASN A 100 -4.17 1.60 10.33
N VAL A 101 -3.81 1.50 9.05
CA VAL A 101 -2.95 0.44 8.53
C VAL A 101 -1.48 0.80 8.76
N THR A 102 -0.75 -0.10 9.42
CA THR A 102 0.70 0.06 9.67
C THR A 102 1.56 -0.79 8.75
N ASP A 103 1.03 -1.89 8.21
CA ASP A 103 1.76 -2.82 7.36
C ASP A 103 1.14 -2.93 5.95
N PHE A 104 1.85 -2.44 4.93
CA PHE A 104 1.47 -2.50 3.52
C PHE A 104 2.36 -3.44 2.69
N VAL A 105 3.13 -4.32 3.35
CA VAL A 105 4.10 -5.16 2.66
C VAL A 105 3.41 -6.03 1.61
N TYR A 106 3.87 -5.93 0.36
CA TYR A 106 3.28 -6.56 -0.82
C TYR A 106 1.81 -6.20 -1.14
N ALA A 107 1.22 -5.14 -0.56
CA ALA A 107 -0.21 -4.87 -0.66
C ALA A 107 -0.74 -4.88 -2.11
N PHE A 108 -0.01 -4.32 -3.07
CA PHE A 108 -0.36 -4.33 -4.50
C PHE A 108 0.72 -4.98 -5.38
N TYR A 109 1.59 -5.80 -4.79
CA TYR A 109 2.68 -6.46 -5.51
C TYR A 109 2.18 -7.18 -6.77
N GLY A 110 2.74 -6.87 -7.93
CA GLY A 110 2.43 -7.53 -9.20
C GLY A 110 1.02 -7.26 -9.73
N CYS A 111 0.37 -6.17 -9.32
CA CYS A 111 -0.86 -5.69 -9.98
C CYS A 111 -0.50 -5.07 -11.34
N THR A 112 -0.17 -5.90 -12.32
CA THR A 112 0.42 -5.46 -13.60
C THR A 112 -0.52 -4.64 -14.48
N SER A 113 -1.83 -4.67 -14.24
CA SER A 113 -2.82 -3.86 -14.95
C SER A 113 -3.26 -2.62 -14.18
N LEU A 114 -2.82 -2.44 -12.93
CA LEU A 114 -3.22 -1.31 -12.10
C LEU A 114 -2.65 -0.03 -12.70
N THR A 115 -3.51 0.91 -13.05
CA THR A 115 -3.12 2.17 -13.72
C THR A 115 -3.15 3.36 -12.78
N GLU A 116 -4.02 3.35 -11.78
CA GLU A 116 -4.29 4.49 -10.94
C GLU A 116 -4.76 4.08 -9.55
N ILE A 117 -4.29 4.84 -8.55
CA ILE A 117 -4.76 4.82 -7.17
C ILE A 117 -5.24 6.23 -6.84
N GLU A 118 -6.52 6.37 -6.52
CA GLU A 118 -7.12 7.67 -6.23
C GLU A 118 -6.67 8.20 -4.86
N SER A 119 -6.75 7.39 -3.81
CA SER A 119 -6.22 7.78 -2.52
C SER A 119 -5.88 6.56 -1.67
N ILE A 120 -4.72 6.63 -1.03
CA ILE A 120 -4.28 5.72 0.02
C ILE A 120 -3.62 6.55 1.12
N ASP A 121 -4.05 6.35 2.35
CA ASP A 121 -3.49 7.02 3.53
C ASP A 121 -2.37 6.17 4.12
N THR A 122 -1.14 6.67 4.08
CA THR A 122 0.04 6.00 4.64
C THR A 122 0.59 6.70 5.88
N SER A 123 -0.18 7.60 6.52
CA SER A 123 0.25 8.34 7.72
C SER A 123 0.63 7.44 8.90
N SER A 124 -0.01 6.27 9.01
CA SER A 124 0.34 5.25 10.02
C SER A 124 1.31 4.18 9.51
N ALA A 125 1.77 4.25 8.25
CA ALA A 125 2.57 3.19 7.64
C ALA A 125 3.96 3.06 8.28
N GLU A 126 4.26 1.89 8.85
CA GLU A 126 5.57 1.53 9.38
C GLU A 126 6.35 0.66 8.38
N SER A 127 5.63 -0.14 7.59
CA SER A 127 6.20 -1.07 6.60
C SER A 127 5.53 -0.93 5.24
N VAL A 128 6.31 -0.61 4.20
CA VAL A 128 5.85 -0.42 2.80
C VAL A 128 6.64 -1.24 1.79
N GLY A 129 7.35 -2.26 2.28
CA GLY A 129 8.23 -3.12 1.48
C GLY A 129 7.48 -3.75 0.29
N GLU A 130 8.02 -3.53 -0.90
CA GLU A 130 7.49 -4.06 -2.15
C GLU A 130 5.99 -3.78 -2.42
N MET A 131 5.41 -2.76 -1.75
CA MET A 131 3.97 -2.45 -1.80
C MET A 131 3.44 -2.30 -3.23
N PHE A 132 4.18 -1.65 -4.13
CA PHE A 132 3.83 -1.47 -5.55
C PHE A 132 4.78 -2.20 -6.51
N HIS A 133 5.60 -3.13 -6.01
CA HIS A 133 6.61 -3.79 -6.84
C HIS A 133 5.94 -4.51 -8.02
N ASN A 134 6.42 -4.25 -9.24
CA ASN A 134 5.92 -4.76 -10.51
C ASN A 134 4.49 -4.33 -10.86
N CYS A 135 4.01 -3.21 -10.33
CA CYS A 135 2.85 -2.48 -10.87
C CYS A 135 3.26 -1.75 -12.15
N SER A 136 3.57 -2.49 -13.20
CA SER A 136 4.19 -1.97 -14.43
C SER A 136 3.28 -1.04 -15.24
N SER A 137 1.96 -1.10 -15.04
CA SER A 137 1.00 -0.18 -15.68
C SER A 137 0.65 1.03 -14.82
N LEU A 138 1.12 1.11 -13.57
CA LEU A 138 0.74 2.18 -12.65
C LEU A 138 1.30 3.50 -13.17
N VAL A 139 0.42 4.47 -13.42
CA VAL A 139 0.75 5.79 -13.98
C VAL A 139 0.78 6.85 -12.88
N ARG A 140 -0.16 6.78 -11.95
CA ARG A 140 -0.37 7.82 -10.93
C ARG A 140 -0.83 7.23 -9.60
N ILE A 141 -0.29 7.79 -8.53
CA ILE A 141 -0.87 7.72 -7.19
C ILE A 141 -1.27 9.15 -6.85
N ASN A 142 -2.58 9.39 -6.78
CA ASN A 142 -3.12 10.74 -6.69
C ASN A 142 -2.91 11.35 -5.29
N SER A 143 -2.91 10.54 -4.22
CA SER A 143 -2.54 10.99 -2.87
C SER A 143 -1.01 11.06 -2.67
N PRO A 144 -0.50 12.02 -1.87
CA PRO A 144 0.88 11.95 -1.41
C PRO A 144 1.03 10.80 -0.41
N LEU A 145 2.16 10.10 -0.46
CA LEU A 145 2.52 9.07 0.51
C LEU A 145 3.26 9.71 1.68
N ASP A 146 2.68 9.60 2.87
CA ASP A 146 3.42 9.86 4.10
C ASP A 146 4.28 8.63 4.42
N VAL A 147 5.57 8.84 4.63
CA VAL A 147 6.53 7.79 4.96
C VAL A 147 7.35 8.14 6.18
N SER A 148 6.87 9.07 7.02
CA SER A 148 7.59 9.51 8.23
C SER A 148 7.83 8.39 9.24
N ASN A 149 6.94 7.41 9.28
CA ASN A 149 6.99 6.27 10.20
C ASN A 149 7.69 5.03 9.58
N VAL A 150 8.05 5.09 8.29
CA VAL A 150 8.70 3.97 7.59
C VAL A 150 10.16 3.87 8.02
N THR A 151 10.53 2.70 8.56
CA THR A 151 11.88 2.46 9.10
C THR A 151 12.77 1.57 8.23
N SER A 152 12.21 0.90 7.21
CA SER A 152 13.00 0.11 6.26
C SER A 152 12.26 -0.14 4.93
N GLN A 153 13.00 -0.63 3.93
CA GLN A 153 12.49 -1.23 2.68
C GLN A 153 11.70 -0.32 1.72
N LEU A 154 11.72 1.00 1.89
CA LEU A 154 11.14 1.95 0.93
C LEU A 154 11.81 1.87 -0.46
N ASP A 155 13.08 1.46 -0.52
CA ASP A 155 13.84 1.23 -1.74
C ASP A 155 13.28 0.10 -2.61
N THR A 156 12.45 -0.78 -2.08
CA THR A 156 11.84 -1.86 -2.86
C THR A 156 10.45 -1.48 -3.41
N THR A 157 9.79 -0.52 -2.79
CA THR A 157 8.36 -0.18 -2.98
C THR A 157 7.97 0.05 -4.43
N PHE A 158 8.77 0.79 -5.20
CA PHE A 158 8.46 1.18 -6.58
C PHE A 158 9.23 0.38 -7.63
N THR A 159 9.78 -0.78 -7.26
CA THR A 159 10.52 -1.61 -8.20
C THR A 159 9.65 -2.06 -9.35
N GLY A 160 10.09 -1.90 -10.60
CA GLY A 160 9.30 -2.30 -11.76
C GLY A 160 8.06 -1.44 -12.07
N CYS A 161 7.85 -0.31 -11.38
CA CYS A 161 6.78 0.67 -11.69
C CYS A 161 7.10 1.49 -12.95
N SER A 162 7.31 0.82 -14.07
CA SER A 162 7.91 1.40 -15.29
C SER A 162 7.09 2.51 -15.95
N ASN A 163 5.78 2.61 -15.65
CA ASN A 163 4.91 3.66 -16.17
C ASN A 163 4.60 4.79 -15.18
N LEU A 164 5.13 4.74 -13.95
CA LEU A 164 4.76 5.70 -12.91
C LEU A 164 5.31 7.10 -13.24
N VAL A 165 4.40 8.07 -13.33
CA VAL A 165 4.66 9.48 -13.65
C VAL A 165 4.43 10.37 -12.43
N GLU A 166 3.29 10.19 -11.76
CA GLU A 166 2.85 11.03 -10.65
C GLU A 166 2.95 10.27 -9.33
N LEU A 167 3.87 10.73 -8.47
CA LEU A 167 4.15 10.21 -7.14
C LEU A 167 4.58 11.38 -6.27
N ARG A 168 3.91 11.59 -5.16
CA ARG A 168 4.27 12.65 -4.20
C ARG A 168 4.52 12.04 -2.84
N PHE A 169 5.43 12.65 -2.10
CA PHE A 169 5.72 12.33 -0.71
C PHE A 169 5.31 13.49 0.20
N THR A 170 4.84 13.15 1.38
CA THR A 170 4.75 14.04 2.53
C THR A 170 5.56 13.45 3.69
N GLY A 171 5.74 14.22 4.76
CA GLY A 171 6.60 13.81 5.86
C GLY A 171 8.08 13.77 5.48
N THR A 172 8.85 12.94 6.18
CA THR A 172 10.31 12.87 6.06
C THR A 172 10.75 11.46 5.66
N ILE A 173 11.43 11.33 4.52
CA ILE A 173 12.10 10.10 4.10
C ILE A 173 13.38 9.95 4.91
N ASN A 174 13.44 8.93 5.77
CA ASN A 174 14.60 8.63 6.62
C ASN A 174 15.17 7.22 6.38
N VAL A 175 14.99 6.67 5.17
CA VAL A 175 15.47 5.35 4.75
C VAL A 175 15.93 5.40 3.30
N ASP A 176 16.75 4.45 2.87
CA ASP A 176 17.16 4.36 1.47
C ASP A 176 15.94 4.28 0.55
N ILE A 177 16.04 4.94 -0.61
CA ILE A 177 14.97 4.98 -1.61
C ILE A 177 15.54 4.74 -3.01
N TRP A 178 14.86 3.94 -3.79
CA TRP A 178 15.25 3.60 -5.16
C TRP A 178 14.10 3.88 -6.11
N LEU A 179 14.31 4.86 -7.00
CA LEU A 179 13.31 5.33 -7.95
C LEU A 179 13.72 5.04 -9.40
N SER A 180 14.78 4.24 -9.62
CA SER A 180 15.23 3.89 -10.97
C SER A 180 14.23 2.98 -11.72
N GLY A 181 13.39 2.23 -11.02
CA GLY A 181 12.33 1.41 -11.61
C GLY A 181 11.15 2.23 -12.10
N ALA A 182 10.91 3.38 -11.48
CA ALA A 182 9.92 4.37 -11.88
C ALA A 182 10.58 5.43 -12.81
N TRP A 183 11.05 5.00 -13.97
CA TRP A 183 11.86 5.85 -14.86
C TRP A 183 11.05 6.92 -15.63
N ARG A 184 9.72 6.97 -15.44
CA ARG A 184 8.81 7.95 -16.07
C ARG A 184 8.35 9.07 -15.13
N LEU A 185 8.86 9.12 -13.90
CA LEU A 185 8.51 10.17 -12.92
C LEU A 185 8.64 11.57 -13.50
N SER A 186 7.67 12.43 -13.23
CA SER A 186 7.71 13.86 -13.59
C SER A 186 8.78 14.60 -12.77
N VAL A 187 9.15 15.81 -13.22
CA VAL A 187 10.04 16.68 -12.44
C VAL A 187 9.45 16.96 -11.06
N ASP A 188 8.14 17.23 -10.96
CA ASP A 188 7.47 17.50 -9.69
C ASP A 188 7.54 16.30 -8.73
N SER A 189 7.34 15.08 -9.23
CA SER A 189 7.47 13.86 -8.42
C SER A 189 8.90 13.66 -7.91
N LEU A 190 9.90 13.93 -8.76
CA LEU A 190 11.32 13.84 -8.38
C LEU A 190 11.69 14.89 -7.34
N LEU A 191 11.22 16.13 -7.50
CA LEU A 191 11.44 17.20 -6.52
C LEU A 191 10.71 16.93 -5.21
N SER A 192 9.50 16.36 -5.26
CA SER A 192 8.79 15.92 -4.06
C SER A 192 9.61 14.91 -3.26
N ALA A 193 10.20 13.91 -3.91
CA ALA A 193 11.08 12.94 -3.25
C ALA A 193 12.35 13.59 -2.67
N LEU A 194 13.04 14.44 -3.46
CA LEU A 194 14.27 15.11 -3.01
C LEU A 194 14.05 16.04 -1.82
N ASN A 195 12.94 16.78 -1.83
CA ASN A 195 12.60 17.71 -0.75
C ASN A 195 12.17 16.99 0.54
N ALA A 196 11.55 15.81 0.41
CA ALA A 196 11.14 14.99 1.54
C ALA A 196 12.31 14.26 2.24
N LEU A 197 13.52 14.25 1.67
CA LEU A 197 14.70 13.64 2.31
C LEU A 197 15.01 14.28 3.66
N ALA A 198 15.29 13.45 4.67
CA ALA A 198 15.81 13.89 5.97
C ALA A 198 17.10 14.69 5.82
N ASP A 199 17.33 15.67 6.70
CA ASP A 199 18.64 16.33 6.81
C ASP A 199 19.57 15.46 7.66
N LEU A 200 20.61 14.91 7.02
CA LEU A 200 21.61 14.05 7.65
C LEU A 200 22.90 14.81 7.97
N THR A 201 22.94 16.13 7.75
CA THR A 201 24.15 16.93 7.98
C THR A 201 24.58 16.86 9.45
N GLY A 202 25.88 16.67 9.67
CA GLY A 202 26.44 16.50 11.00
C GLY A 202 26.16 15.15 11.67
N THR A 203 25.59 14.18 10.94
CA THR A 203 25.43 12.79 11.41
C THR A 203 26.43 11.87 10.73
N ASP A 204 26.76 10.73 11.35
CA ASP A 204 27.54 9.65 10.72
C ASP A 204 26.68 8.72 9.86
N VAL A 205 25.38 9.01 9.74
CA VAL A 205 24.42 8.19 9.00
C VAL A 205 24.55 8.51 7.51
N THR A 206 24.78 7.48 6.70
CA THR A 206 24.74 7.59 5.24
C THR A 206 23.49 6.90 4.72
N LYS A 207 22.72 7.61 3.88
CA LYS A 207 21.57 7.05 3.15
C LYS A 207 21.68 7.37 1.67
N LYS A 208 20.98 6.59 0.86
CA LYS A 208 21.04 6.65 -0.60
C LYS A 208 19.67 6.91 -1.20
N ILE A 209 19.61 7.92 -2.07
CA ILE A 209 18.54 8.07 -3.06
C ILE A 209 19.10 7.63 -4.41
N THR A 210 18.50 6.61 -5.02
CA THR A 210 18.95 6.10 -6.33
C THR A 210 18.01 6.55 -7.44
N LEU A 211 18.54 7.34 -8.37
CA LEU A 211 17.82 7.81 -9.55
C LEU A 211 18.43 7.23 -10.82
N GLY A 212 17.60 6.61 -11.67
CA GLY A 212 18.06 6.10 -12.96
C GLY A 212 18.44 7.24 -13.91
N ALA A 213 19.27 6.95 -14.93
CA ALA A 213 19.76 7.95 -15.89
C ALA A 213 18.64 8.81 -16.51
N ARG A 214 17.47 8.21 -16.80
CA ARG A 214 16.31 8.92 -17.34
C ARG A 214 15.69 9.93 -16.36
N ASN A 215 15.70 9.63 -15.06
CA ASN A 215 15.19 10.55 -14.04
C ASN A 215 16.21 11.64 -13.73
N LYS A 216 17.51 11.27 -13.65
CA LYS A 216 18.59 12.26 -13.49
C LYS A 216 18.61 13.29 -14.60
N ALA A 217 18.45 12.87 -15.86
CA ALA A 217 18.46 13.75 -17.02
C ALA A 217 17.30 14.77 -17.05
N LYS A 218 16.26 14.61 -16.22
CA LYS A 218 15.15 15.55 -16.09
C LYS A 218 15.43 16.69 -15.11
N LEU A 219 16.45 16.53 -14.26
CA LEU A 219 16.77 17.44 -13.17
C LEU A 219 18.00 18.28 -13.51
N THR A 220 18.00 19.53 -13.05
CA THR A 220 19.18 20.41 -13.09
C THR A 220 20.20 20.01 -12.03
N GLU A 221 21.44 20.50 -12.15
CA GLU A 221 22.48 20.30 -11.15
C GLU A 221 22.06 20.83 -9.76
N GLU A 222 21.42 22.00 -9.71
CA GLU A 222 20.90 22.59 -8.47
C GLU A 222 19.83 21.70 -7.80
N GLN A 223 18.94 21.12 -8.61
CA GLN A 223 17.91 20.20 -8.10
C GLN A 223 18.52 18.89 -7.60
N LEU A 224 19.49 18.32 -8.30
CA LEU A 224 20.21 17.12 -7.84
C LEU A 224 21.01 17.40 -6.55
N ALA A 225 21.53 18.62 -6.40
CA ALA A 225 22.30 19.03 -5.24
C ALA A 225 21.46 19.07 -3.95
N ILE A 226 20.12 19.10 -4.02
CA ILE A 226 19.22 19.01 -2.85
C ILE A 226 19.54 17.76 -2.02
N ALA A 227 19.76 16.61 -2.66
CA ALA A 227 20.08 15.37 -1.96
C ALA A 227 21.43 15.47 -1.23
N THR A 228 22.48 15.89 -1.95
CA THR A 228 23.83 15.98 -1.37
C THR A 228 23.95 17.05 -0.30
N ALA A 229 23.21 18.15 -0.43
CA ALA A 229 23.14 19.21 0.58
C ALA A 229 22.55 18.71 1.90
N LYS A 230 21.64 17.72 1.84
CA LYS A 230 21.08 17.02 3.00
C LYS A 230 21.93 15.84 3.48
N GLY A 231 23.14 15.65 2.96
CA GLY A 231 24.03 14.54 3.34
C GLY A 231 23.71 13.19 2.70
N TRP A 232 22.83 13.13 1.69
CA TRP A 232 22.50 11.88 1.01
C TRP A 232 23.49 11.56 -0.11
N THR A 233 23.75 10.27 -0.30
CA THR A 233 24.44 9.78 -1.50
C THR A 233 23.44 9.71 -2.65
N LEU A 234 23.75 10.39 -3.75
CA LEU A 234 22.98 10.30 -4.99
C LEU A 234 23.50 9.12 -5.84
N GLY A 235 22.72 8.04 -5.84
CA GLY A 235 22.93 6.81 -6.62
C GLY A 235 22.49 6.91 -8.05
#